data_AF-A0AAE3W1C8-F1
#
_entry.id   AF-A0AAE3W1C8-F1
#
_cell.length_a   1.000
_cell.length_b   1.000
_cell.length_c   1.000
_cell.angle_alpha   90.00
_cell.angle_beta   90.00
_cell.angle_gamma   90.00
#
_symmetry.space_group_name_H-M   'P 1'
#
loop_
_entity.id
_entity.type
_entity.pdbx_description
1 polymer ?
#
loop_
_entity_poly.entity_id
_entity_poly.type
_entity_poly.pdbx_seq_one_letter_code
_entity_poly.pdbx_strand_id
1 'polypeptide(L)' 'MSDLSPVLRTCLSCHGSGARNRLPCMACKGSGLVWCEPAEDDLVDGEHHAGPDERRLDPPR' A
#
# COMPACT_ATOMS: atom_id res chain seq x y z
N MET A 1 -6.16 13.26 13.59
CA MET A 1 -5.04 13.84 12.82
C MET A 1 -4.53 12.69 11.98
N SER A 2 -4.64 12.75 10.66
CA SER A 2 -4.27 11.63 9.78
C SER A 2 -2.80 11.26 9.98
N ASP A 3 -2.51 9.97 10.12
CA ASP A 3 -1.14 9.46 10.26
C ASP A 3 -0.38 9.65 8.94
N LEU A 4 0.25 10.82 8.78
CA LEU A 4 1.15 11.17 7.67
C LEU A 4 2.54 10.53 7.86
N SER A 5 2.60 9.33 8.43
CA SER A 5 3.88 8.64 8.63
C SER A 5 4.44 8.22 7.28
N PRO A 6 5.75 8.45 7.01
CA PRO A 6 6.37 8.00 5.78
C PRO A 6 6.27 6.49 5.64
N VAL A 7 5.94 6.03 4.44
CA VAL A 7 5.74 4.62 4.12
C VAL A 7 6.94 4.08 3.35
N LEU A 8 7.28 2.82 3.63
CA LEU A 8 8.35 2.15 2.93
C LEU A 8 7.81 1.56 1.62
N ARG A 9 8.41 1.94 0.48
CA ARG A 9 8.01 1.45 -0.85
C ARG A 9 9.17 0.82 -1.61
N THR A 10 8.85 -0.09 -2.53
CA THR A 10 9.83 -0.73 -3.41
C THR A 10 10.55 0.31 -4.26
N CYS A 11 11.88 0.27 -4.26
CA CYS A 11 12.69 1.19 -5.05
C CYS A 11 12.45 0.97 -6.55
N LEU A 12 11.89 1.98 -7.23
CA LEU A 12 11.60 1.92 -8.67
C LEU A 12 12.85 1.86 -9.56
N SER A 13 14.02 2.25 -9.05
CA SER A 13 15.27 2.22 -9.81
C SER A 13 15.86 0.81 -9.94
N CYS A 14 15.74 -0.01 -8.91
CA CYS A 14 16.28 -1.38 -8.87
C CYS A 14 15.19 -2.44 -8.75
N HIS A 15 13.92 -2.04 -8.72
CA HIS A 15 12.74 -2.90 -8.57
C HIS A 15 12.86 -3.85 -7.37
N GLY A 16 13.33 -3.34 -6.24
CA GLY A 16 13.47 -4.13 -5.00
C GLY A 16 14.75 -4.96 -4.88
N SER A 17 15.55 -5.10 -5.94
CA SER A 17 16.77 -5.93 -5.91
C SER A 17 17.92 -5.35 -5.07
N GLY A 18 17.86 -4.05 -4.75
CA GLY A 18 18.95 -3.35 -4.07
C GLY A 18 20.19 -3.09 -4.94
N ALA A 19 20.24 -3.59 -6.18
CA ALA A 19 21.41 -3.48 -7.05
C ALA A 19 21.07 -3.06 -8.48
N ARG A 20 22.02 -2.41 -9.16
CA ARG A 20 21.98 -2.16 -10.61
C ARG A 20 23.37 -2.42 -11.18
N ASN A 21 23.46 -3.20 -12.25
CA ASN A 21 24.74 -3.58 -12.87
C ASN A 21 25.77 -4.14 -11.88
N ARG A 22 25.29 -5.00 -10.95
CA ARG A 22 26.09 -5.60 -9.86
C ARG A 22 26.67 -4.59 -8.86
N LEU A 23 26.33 -3.32 -8.95
CA LEU A 23 26.67 -2.28 -7.97
C LEU A 23 25.46 -1.99 -7.07
N PRO A 24 25.66 -1.53 -5.82
CA PRO A 24 24.57 -1.08 -4.97
C PRO A 24 23.74 0.01 -5.66
N CYS A 25 22.42 -0.11 -5.63
CA CYS A 25 21.53 0.89 -6.21
C CYS A 25 21.67 2.19 -5.41
N MET A 26 22.05 3.28 -6.07
CA MET A 26 22.28 4.58 -5.41
C MET A 26 21.00 5.20 -4.84
N ALA A 27 19.83 4.93 -5.45
CA ALA A 27 18.56 5.49 -5.01
C ALA A 27 18.12 4.95 -3.63
N CYS A 28 18.26 3.64 -3.42
CA CYS A 28 17.91 2.98 -2.14
C CYS A 28 19.13 2.61 -1.30
N LYS A 29 20.33 2.99 -1.72
CA LYS A 29 21.62 2.66 -1.06
C LYS A 29 21.77 1.16 -0.75
N GLY A 30 21.30 0.28 -1.63
CA GLY A 30 21.40 -1.16 -1.45
C GLY A 30 20.22 -1.86 -0.75
N SER A 31 19.28 -1.13 -0.14
CA SER A 31 18.19 -1.76 0.64
C SER A 31 17.08 -2.40 -0.20
N GLY A 32 16.91 -1.94 -1.46
CA GLY A 32 15.75 -2.26 -2.30
C GLY A 32 14.49 -1.44 -1.98
N LEU A 33 14.51 -0.61 -0.93
CA LEU A 33 13.36 0.08 -0.38
C LEU A 33 13.65 1.57 -0.15
N VAL A 34 12.64 2.43 -0.32
CA VAL A 34 12.74 3.89 -0.12
C VAL A 34 11.58 4.38 0.74
N TRP A 35 11.84 5.35 1.62
CA TRP A 35 10.79 6.05 2.36
C TRP A 35 10.13 7.07 1.43
N CYS A 36 8.80 7.03 1.37
CA CYS A 36 7.98 7.95 0.59
C CYS A 36 6.92 8.58 1.49
N GLU A 37 6.47 9.78 1.13
CA GLU A 37 5.25 10.33 1.69
C GLU A 37 4.08 9.37 1.36
N PRO A 38 3.15 9.15 2.30
CA PRO A 38 1.95 8.36 2.01
C PRO A 38 1.16 9.03 0.88
N ALA A 39 0.69 8.25 -0.08
CA ALA A 39 -0.21 8.78 -1.10
C ALA A 39 -1.58 9.03 -0.45
N GLU A 40 -2.33 10.01 -0.95
CA GLU A 40 -3.71 10.25 -0.51
C GLU A 40 -4.61 9.00 -0.65
N ASP A 41 -4.28 8.12 -1.61
CA ASP A 41 -4.94 6.82 -1.82
C ASP A 41 -4.54 5.72 -0.80
N ASP A 42 -3.46 5.90 -0.02
CA ASP A 42 -3.12 4.97 1.08
C ASP A 42 -3.99 5.24 2.33
N LEU A 43 -4.68 6.38 2.38
CA LEU A 43 -5.57 6.80 3.47
C LEU A 43 -7.00 6.26 3.28
N VAL A 44 -7.14 5.02 2.82
CA VAL A 44 -8.44 4.33 2.87
C VAL A 44 -8.71 3.94 4.33
N ASP A 45 -9.13 4.92 5.14
CA ASP A 45 -9.98 4.70 6.30
C ASP A 45 -11.37 4.30 5.76
N GLY A 46 -11.44 3.07 5.26
CA GLY A 46 -12.67 2.44 4.82
C GLY A 46 -13.19 1.50 5.89
N GLU A 47 -13.58 2.04 7.03
CA GLU A 47 -14.53 1.39 7.94
C GLU A 47 -15.76 0.98 7.11
N HIS A 48 -15.77 -0.25 6.61
CA HIS A 48 -17.01 -0.92 6.21
C HIS A 48 -17.71 -1.39 7.49
N HIS A 49 -18.06 -0.46 8.38
CA HIS A 49 -18.98 -0.73 9.47
C HIS A 49 -20.42 -0.62 8.96
N ALA A 50 -20.97 -1.80 8.69
CA ALA A 50 -22.33 -2.26 8.94
C ALA A 50 -23.53 -1.44 8.38
N GLY A 51 -24.25 -2.07 7.44
CA GLY A 51 -25.71 -1.97 7.30
C GLY A 51 -26.32 -3.38 7.43
N PRO A 52 -27.52 -3.53 8.01
CA PRO A 52 -27.95 -4.76 8.67
C PRO A 52 -28.50 -5.83 7.71
N ASP A 53 -28.39 -7.07 8.19
CA ASP A 53 -29.22 -8.23 7.84
C ASP A 53 -30.71 -7.84 7.86
N GLU A 54 -31.36 -7.63 6.70
CA GLU A 54 -32.83 -7.64 6.60
C GLU A 54 -33.35 -8.10 5.22
N ARG A 55 -34.00 -9.28 5.26
CA ARG A 55 -35.07 -9.81 4.38
C ARG A 55 -34.68 -10.89 3.36
N ARG A 56 -34.74 -12.13 3.87
CA ARG A 56 -35.42 -13.30 3.26
C ARG A 56 -36.17 -12.94 1.96
N LEU A 57 -35.66 -13.39 0.82
CA LEU A 57 -36.49 -13.71 -0.33
C LEU A 57 -36.70 -15.22 -0.34
N ASP A 58 -37.84 -15.64 0.21
CA ASP A 58 -38.44 -16.96 -0.07
C ASP A 58 -38.71 -17.08 -1.60
N PRO A 59 -38.72 -18.30 -2.15
CA PRO A 59 -38.54 -18.57 -3.58
C PRO A 59 -39.82 -18.38 -4.42
N PRO A 60 -39.71 -18.14 -5.74
CA PRO A 60 -40.86 -18.25 -6.63
C PRO A 60 -41.23 -19.72 -6.89
N ARG A 61 -42.45 -20.05 -6.46
CA ARG A 61 -43.38 -21.17 -6.75
C ARG A 61 -42.95 -22.31 -7.68
#